data_AF-A0AAD9L2L3-F1
#
_entry.id   AF-A0AAD9L2L3-F1
#
_cell.length_a   1.000
_cell.length_b   1.000
_cell.length_c   1.000
_cell.angle_alpha   90.00
_cell.angle_beta   90.00
_cell.angle_gamma   90.00
#
_symmetry.space_group_name_H-M   'P 1'
#
loop_
_entity.id
_entity.type
_entity.pdbx_description
1 polymer ?
#
loop_
_entity_poly.entity_id
_entity_poly.type
_entity_poly.pdbx_seq_one_letter_code
_entity_poly.pdbx_strand_id
1 'polypeptide(L)'
;MVSTNSATPKQLWECINKILHRRPAPSLPTHASIKSLCNSFSSHFKDKISVIQSTFTGHTPHTVHADFPQLNFQLASFEPATTTEVRKIIMSSPSKSCDLDPIPTILLKACLDVLIKPITDIINASLCYGFFPDDF
;
A
#
# COMPACT_ATOMS: atom_id res chain seq x y z
N MET A 1 3.13 -43.79 -27.31
CA MET A 1 2.46 -42.71 -26.54
C MET A 1 2.43 -41.39 -27.29
N VAL A 2 3.54 -40.88 -27.84
CA VAL A 2 3.54 -39.63 -28.65
C VAL A 2 2.83 -39.82 -30.01
N SER A 3 2.95 -41.00 -30.63
CA SER A 3 2.28 -41.34 -31.88
C SER A 3 0.78 -41.60 -31.77
N THR A 4 0.23 -41.69 -30.55
CA THR A 4 -1.16 -42.08 -30.29
C THR A 4 -2.10 -40.89 -30.06
N ASN A 5 -1.57 -39.67 -29.91
CA ASN A 5 -2.34 -38.44 -29.61
C ASN A 5 -1.98 -37.26 -30.54
N SER A 6 -1.37 -37.52 -31.71
CA SER A 6 -0.97 -36.46 -32.66
C SER A 6 -2.15 -35.72 -33.28
N ALA A 7 -3.33 -36.34 -33.31
CA ALA A 7 -4.56 -35.75 -33.85
C ALA A 7 -5.24 -34.75 -32.89
N THR A 8 -4.79 -34.65 -31.64
CA THR A 8 -5.42 -33.81 -30.60
C THR A 8 -4.36 -33.03 -29.80
N PRO A 9 -3.88 -31.89 -30.34
CA PRO A 9 -2.85 -31.06 -29.69
C PRO A 9 -3.15 -30.69 -28.23
N LYS A 10 -4.44 -30.51 -27.88
CA LYS A 10 -4.87 -30.26 -26.50
C LYS A 10 -4.57 -31.42 -25.55
N GLN A 11 -4.84 -32.66 -25.96
CA GLN A 11 -4.59 -33.85 -25.13
C GLN A 11 -3.10 -34.12 -24.99
N LEU A 12 -2.33 -33.92 -26.07
CA LEU A 12 -0.87 -33.99 -26.02
C LEU A 12 -0.29 -32.96 -25.04
N TRP A 13 -0.79 -31.72 -25.08
CA TRP A 13 -0.35 -30.66 -24.18
C TRP A 13 -0.70 -30.94 -22.72
N GLU A 14 -1.90 -31.46 -22.43
CA GLU A 14 -2.29 -31.90 -21.08
C GLU A 14 -1.39 -33.05 -20.58
N CYS A 15 -1.07 -34.02 -21.44
CA CYS A 15 -0.16 -35.11 -21.10
C CYS A 15 1.24 -34.59 -20.75
N ILE A 16 1.78 -33.65 -21.54
CA ILE A 16 3.08 -33.02 -21.30
C ILE A 16 3.06 -32.24 -19.98
N ASN A 17 2.01 -31.46 -19.71
CA ASN A 17 1.89 -30.71 -18.46
C ASN A 17 1.83 -31.63 -17.23
N LYS A 18 1.15 -32.77 -17.36
CA LYS A 18 1.04 -33.78 -16.29
C LYS A 18 2.36 -34.51 -16.06
N ILE A 19 3.04 -34.95 -17.12
CA ILE A 19 4.32 -35.67 -17.02
C ILE A 19 5.43 -34.77 -16.46
N LEU A 20 5.47 -33.52 -16.92
CA LEU A 20 6.52 -32.58 -16.53
C LEU A 20 6.16 -31.75 -15.28
N HIS A 21 5.04 -32.04 -14.62
CA HIS A 21 4.54 -31.29 -13.46
C HIS A 21 4.57 -29.77 -13.67
N ARG A 22 4.32 -29.29 -14.89
CA ARG A 22 4.45 -27.86 -15.26
C ARG A 22 3.39 -26.97 -14.62
N ARG A 23 2.28 -27.58 -14.18
CA ARG A 23 1.20 -26.91 -13.43
C ARG A 23 0.90 -27.72 -12.18
N PRO A 24 1.78 -27.67 -11.16
CA PRO A 24 1.40 -28.22 -9.87
C PRO A 24 0.20 -27.42 -9.38
N ALA A 25 -0.85 -28.09 -8.91
CA ALA A 25 -1.94 -27.40 -8.25
C ALA A 25 -1.35 -26.63 -7.06
N PRO A 26 -1.63 -25.33 -6.91
CA PRO A 26 -1.14 -24.56 -5.77
C PRO A 26 -1.71 -25.22 -4.52
N SER A 27 -0.82 -25.88 -3.78
CA SER A 27 -1.16 -26.60 -2.57
C SER A 27 -0.43 -25.95 -1.41
N LEU A 28 -1.15 -25.79 -0.31
CA LEU A 28 -0.55 -25.31 0.92
C LEU A 28 0.46 -26.34 1.42
N PRO A 29 1.51 -25.91 2.16
CA PRO A 29 2.39 -26.82 2.85
C PRO A 29 1.59 -27.79 3.72
N THR A 30 2.08 -29.02 3.89
CA THR A 30 1.48 -30.00 4.80
C THR A 30 1.38 -29.41 6.21
N HIS A 31 0.20 -29.47 6.81
CA HIS A 31 -0.06 -28.89 8.12
C HIS A 31 -1.06 -29.72 8.93
N ALA A 32 -0.89 -29.75 10.25
CA ALA A 32 -1.77 -30.48 11.16
C ALA A 32 -3.14 -29.78 11.36
N SER A 33 -3.18 -28.45 11.24
CA SER A 33 -4.40 -27.64 11.28
C SER A 33 -4.17 -26.27 10.65
N ILE A 34 -5.24 -25.60 10.19
CA ILE A 34 -5.18 -24.23 9.65
C ILE A 34 -4.53 -23.28 10.68
N LYS A 35 -4.87 -23.41 11.96
CA LYS A 35 -4.28 -22.62 13.04
C LYS A 35 -2.76 -22.82 13.12
N SER A 36 -2.28 -24.05 13.01
CA SER A 36 -0.85 -24.36 12.99
C SER A 36 -0.16 -23.74 11.77
N LEU A 37 -0.81 -23.75 10.61
CA LEU A 37 -0.29 -23.15 9.39
C LEU A 37 -0.19 -21.62 9.52
N CYS A 38 -1.24 -20.95 10.02
CA CYS A 38 -1.24 -19.51 10.26
C CYS A 38 -0.14 -19.11 11.25
N ASN A 39 -0.01 -19.85 12.35
CA ASN A 39 1.06 -19.62 13.34
C ASN A 39 2.44 -19.80 12.71
N SER A 40 2.63 -20.84 11.89
CA SER A 40 3.89 -21.08 11.19
C SER A 40 4.24 -19.93 10.23
N PHE A 41 3.28 -19.42 9.46
CA PHE A 41 3.48 -18.24 8.63
C PHE A 41 3.85 -17.01 9.48
N SER A 42 3.10 -16.74 10.55
CA SER A 42 3.39 -15.61 11.44
C SER A 42 4.79 -15.69 12.05
N SER A 43 5.20 -16.85 12.56
CA SER A 43 6.55 -17.05 13.09
C SER A 43 7.61 -16.88 12.01
N HIS A 44 7.42 -17.49 10.83
CA HIS A 44 8.38 -17.37 9.72
C HIS A 44 8.67 -15.91 9.34
N PHE A 45 7.63 -15.06 9.24
CA PHE A 45 7.85 -13.64 8.94
C PHE A 45 8.51 -12.88 10.09
N LYS A 46 8.12 -13.16 11.35
CA LYS A 46 8.75 -12.56 12.53
C LYS A 46 10.23 -12.92 12.61
N ASP A 47 10.57 -14.19 12.43
CA ASP A 47 11.93 -14.69 12.47
C ASP A 47 12.77 -14.07 11.36
N LYS A 48 12.23 -14.00 10.13
CA LYS A 48 12.92 -13.37 9.01
C LYS A 48 13.19 -11.88 9.25
N ILE A 49 12.22 -11.15 9.83
CA ILE A 49 12.41 -9.74 10.21
C ILE A 49 13.49 -9.63 11.28
N SER A 50 13.45 -10.46 12.32
CA SER A 50 14.45 -10.48 13.39
C SER A 50 15.85 -10.76 12.86
N VAL A 51 15.99 -11.72 11.93
CA VAL A 51 17.27 -12.04 11.27
C VAL A 51 17.77 -10.83 10.50
N ILE A 52 16.94 -10.22 9.65
CA ILE A 52 17.31 -9.02 8.90
C ILE A 52 17.73 -7.89 9.85
N GLN A 53 16.97 -7.64 10.92
CA GLN A 53 17.32 -6.63 11.93
C GLN A 53 18.68 -6.92 12.60
N SER A 54 18.96 -8.18 12.93
CA SER A 54 20.25 -8.59 13.49
C SER A 54 21.41 -8.41 12.52
N THR A 55 21.18 -8.48 11.20
CA THR A 55 22.24 -8.17 10.22
C THR A 55 22.64 -6.70 10.22
N PHE A 56 21.79 -5.81 10.76
CA PHE A 56 22.11 -4.39 10.88
C PHE A 56 22.90 -4.06 12.15
N THR A 57 22.90 -4.91 13.19
CA THR A 57 23.67 -4.66 14.42
C THR A 57 25.16 -4.93 14.17
N GLY A 58 25.96 -3.86 14.12
CA GLY A 58 27.38 -3.91 13.78
C GLY A 58 27.81 -2.83 12.80
N HIS A 59 26.85 -2.19 12.12
CA HIS A 59 27.08 -0.87 11.56
C HIS A 59 27.12 0.07 12.76
N THR A 60 28.31 0.53 13.12
CA THR A 60 28.41 1.87 13.69
C THR A 60 27.54 2.78 12.83
N PRO A 61 26.93 3.84 13.36
CA PRO A 61 26.55 4.93 12.49
C PRO A 61 27.87 5.31 11.80
N HIS A 62 28.11 4.78 10.62
CA HIS A 62 28.78 5.51 9.60
C HIS A 62 27.88 6.72 9.51
N THR A 63 28.26 7.76 10.27
CA THR A 63 28.00 9.12 9.89
C THR A 63 28.62 9.18 8.53
N VAL A 64 27.86 8.74 7.52
CA VAL A 64 28.01 9.23 6.19
C VAL A 64 27.80 10.72 6.49
N HIS A 65 28.91 11.43 6.64
CA HIS A 65 28.96 12.82 6.23
C HIS A 65 28.64 12.76 4.74
N ALA A 66 27.36 12.49 4.46
CA ALA A 66 26.77 12.94 3.25
C ALA A 66 26.98 14.44 3.40
N ASP A 67 27.90 14.96 2.60
CA ASP A 67 27.94 16.36 2.23
C ASP A 67 26.61 16.66 1.53
N PHE A 68 25.52 16.58 2.29
CA PHE A 68 24.30 17.25 1.95
C PHE A 68 24.72 18.71 1.91
N PRO A 69 24.50 19.41 0.78
CA PRO A 69 24.63 20.85 0.77
C PRO A 69 23.86 21.34 2.00
N GLN A 70 24.50 22.12 2.87
CA GLN A 70 23.78 22.81 3.93
C GLN A 70 22.69 23.63 3.22
N LEU A 71 21.47 23.11 3.22
CA LEU A 71 20.33 23.82 2.68
C LEU A 71 20.07 24.93 3.68
N ASN A 72 20.58 26.12 3.39
CA ASN A 72 20.35 27.33 4.19
C ASN A 72 18.94 27.89 3.99
N PHE A 73 17.97 27.03 3.66
CA PHE A 73 16.60 27.40 3.40
C PHE A 73 15.71 26.64 4.37
N GLN A 74 15.16 27.39 5.32
CA GLN A 74 14.11 26.92 6.21
C GLN A 74 12.76 27.22 5.56
N LEU A 75 11.90 26.21 5.46
CA LEU A 75 10.51 26.42 5.04
C LEU A 75 9.79 27.21 6.14
N ALA A 76 9.59 28.50 5.92
CA ALA A 76 8.97 29.39 6.90
C ALA A 76 7.43 29.34 6.84
N SER A 77 6.87 29.06 5.67
CA SER A 77 5.43 29.03 5.43
C SER A 77 5.07 28.15 4.25
N PHE A 78 3.82 27.68 4.24
CA PHE A 78 3.20 27.06 3.07
C PHE A 78 2.45 28.11 2.26
N GLU A 79 2.47 27.98 0.94
CA GLU A 79 1.56 28.74 0.09
C GLU A 79 0.11 28.29 0.35
N PRO A 80 -0.84 29.22 0.54
CA PRO A 80 -2.24 28.87 0.77
C PRO A 80 -2.83 28.09 -0.42
N ALA A 81 -3.49 26.98 -0.11
CA ALA A 81 -4.26 26.21 -1.08
C ALA A 81 -5.45 27.02 -1.61
N THR A 82 -5.71 26.90 -2.90
CA THR A 82 -6.85 27.51 -3.56
C THR A 82 -8.07 26.58 -3.60
N THR A 83 -9.27 27.14 -3.66
CA THR A 83 -10.50 26.35 -3.82
C THR A 83 -10.51 25.54 -5.13
N THR A 84 -9.85 26.03 -6.18
CA THR A 84 -9.71 25.31 -7.45
C THR A 84 -8.84 24.07 -7.31
N GLU A 85 -7.70 24.18 -6.62
CA GLU A 85 -6.81 23.04 -6.36
C GLU A 85 -7.50 22.00 -5.48
N VAL A 86 -8.11 22.43 -4.37
CA VAL A 86 -8.82 21.54 -3.45
C VAL A 86 -9.96 20.84 -4.17
N ARG A 87 -10.74 21.56 -5.00
CA ARG A 87 -11.80 20.97 -5.81
C ARG A 87 -11.26 19.90 -6.75
N LYS A 88 -10.16 20.20 -7.45
CA LYS A 88 -9.53 19.26 -8.40
C LYS A 88 -9.11 17.97 -7.68
N ILE A 89 -8.51 18.08 -6.50
CA ILE A 89 -8.07 16.95 -5.68
C ILE A 89 -9.25 16.10 -5.21
N ILE A 90 -10.30 16.73 -4.67
CA ILE A 90 -11.49 16.00 -4.20
C ILE A 90 -12.18 15.29 -5.37
N MET A 91 -12.32 15.95 -6.51
CA MET A 91 -13.00 15.37 -7.68
C MET A 91 -12.20 14.23 -8.33
N SER A 92 -10.85 14.31 -8.34
CA SER A 92 -9.99 13.25 -8.87
C SER A 92 -9.86 12.03 -7.93
N SER A 93 -10.16 12.20 -6.64
CA SER A 93 -10.06 11.13 -5.66
C SER A 93 -11.11 10.03 -5.91
N PRO A 94 -10.80 8.74 -5.68
CA PRO A 94 -11.79 7.67 -5.75
C PRO A 94 -12.94 7.92 -4.78
N SER A 95 -14.17 7.59 -5.18
CA SER A 95 -15.34 7.68 -4.29
C SER A 95 -15.41 6.48 -3.32
N LYS A 96 -14.32 6.26 -2.58
CA LYS A 96 -14.21 5.26 -1.52
C LYS A 96 -14.54 5.90 -0.19
N SER A 97 -15.11 5.12 0.72
CA SER A 97 -15.36 5.53 2.09
C SER A 97 -15.13 4.38 3.05
N CYS A 98 -14.86 4.71 4.31
CA CYS A 98 -14.75 3.80 5.42
C CYS A 98 -15.68 4.23 6.57
N ASP A 99 -15.91 3.33 7.54
CA ASP A 99 -16.82 3.59 8.66
C ASP A 99 -16.34 4.71 9.61
N LEU A 100 -15.06 5.10 9.51
CA LEU A 100 -14.47 6.22 10.25
C LEU A 100 -14.59 7.56 9.53
N ASP A 101 -15.05 7.58 8.27
CA ASP A 101 -15.18 8.84 7.53
C ASP A 101 -16.39 9.62 8.06
N PRO A 102 -16.23 10.91 8.42
CA PRO A 102 -17.34 11.74 8.90
C PRO A 102 -18.38 12.01 7.81
N ILE A 103 -18.00 11.91 6.54
CA ILE A 103 -18.88 12.04 5.39
C ILE A 103 -18.44 11.08 4.27
N PRO A 104 -19.36 10.28 3.70
CA PRO A 104 -19.02 9.47 2.54
C PRO A 104 -18.56 10.34 1.37
N THR A 105 -17.47 9.96 0.70
CA THR A 105 -16.84 10.73 -0.38
C THR A 105 -17.80 11.00 -1.54
N ILE A 106 -18.76 10.10 -1.78
CA ILE A 106 -19.83 10.31 -2.78
C ILE A 106 -20.68 11.54 -2.40
N LEU A 107 -21.08 11.65 -1.14
CA LEU A 107 -21.87 12.75 -0.64
C LEU A 107 -21.05 14.04 -0.58
N LEU A 108 -19.78 13.96 -0.16
CA LEU A 108 -18.85 15.08 -0.20
C LEU A 108 -18.76 15.70 -1.60
N LYS A 109 -18.60 14.87 -2.64
CA LYS A 109 -18.56 15.34 -4.03
C LYS A 109 -19.88 15.98 -4.47
N ALA A 110 -21.02 15.40 -4.08
CA ALA A 110 -22.34 15.93 -4.41
C ALA A 110 -22.60 17.29 -3.73
N CYS A 111 -22.06 17.52 -2.54
CA CYS A 111 -22.21 18.76 -1.78
C CYS A 111 -21.00 19.71 -1.90
N LEU A 112 -20.06 19.43 -2.82
CA LEU A 112 -18.76 20.10 -2.82
C LEU A 112 -18.88 21.61 -3.03
N ASP A 113 -19.84 22.09 -3.81
CA ASP A 113 -19.96 23.53 -4.08
C ASP A 113 -20.25 24.35 -2.81
N VAL A 114 -20.93 23.76 -1.83
CA VAL A 114 -21.17 24.38 -0.53
C VAL A 114 -19.98 24.18 0.42
N LEU A 115 -19.33 23.01 0.34
CA LEU A 115 -18.28 22.60 1.26
C LEU A 115 -16.87 23.04 0.85
N ILE A 116 -16.66 23.48 -0.39
CA ILE A 116 -15.31 23.74 -0.92
C ILE A 116 -14.60 24.83 -0.12
N LYS A 117 -15.29 25.92 0.18
CA LYS A 117 -14.73 27.05 0.92
C LYS A 117 -14.33 26.65 2.35
N PRO A 118 -15.21 26.07 3.19
CA PRO A 118 -14.82 25.69 4.55
C PRO A 118 -13.72 24.62 4.56
N ILE A 119 -13.72 23.67 3.62
CA ILE A 119 -12.64 22.67 3.53
C ILE A 119 -11.29 23.34 3.20
N THR A 120 -11.27 24.26 2.23
CA THR A 120 -10.04 25.01 1.91
C THR A 120 -9.55 25.84 3.09
N ASP A 121 -10.45 26.45 3.86
CA ASP A 121 -10.08 27.24 5.03
C ASP A 121 -9.50 26.37 6.15
N ILE A 122 -10.06 25.17 6.38
CA ILE A 122 -9.50 24.18 7.32
C ILE A 122 -8.10 23.75 6.91
N ILE A 123 -7.89 23.41 5.63
CA ILE A 123 -6.58 23.00 5.11
C ILE A 123 -5.54 24.11 5.34
N ASN A 124 -5.88 25.35 4.99
CA ASN A 124 -4.97 26.48 5.16
C ASN A 124 -4.68 26.80 6.62
N ALA A 125 -5.68 26.66 7.51
CA ALA A 125 -5.47 26.80 8.95
C ALA A 125 -4.52 25.71 9.49
N SER A 126 -4.71 24.45 9.08
CA SER A 126 -3.81 23.36 9.48
C SER A 126 -2.38 23.55 8.97
N LEU A 127 -2.21 24.02 7.73
CA LEU A 127 -0.89 24.32 7.16
C LEU A 127 -0.21 25.52 7.83
N CYS A 128 -0.98 26.54 8.23
CA CYS A 128 -0.44 27.76 8.84
C CYS A 128 -0.07 27.57 10.32
N TYR A 129 -0.94 26.91 11.10
CA TYR A 129 -0.81 26.83 12.55
C TYR A 129 -0.33 25.46 13.06
N GLY A 130 -0.30 24.44 12.20
CA GLY A 130 0.00 23.07 12.63
C GLY A 130 -1.07 22.46 13.54
N PHE A 131 -2.27 23.04 13.56
CA PHE A 131 -3.39 22.55 14.36
C PHE A 131 -4.22 21.56 13.56
N PHE A 132 -4.41 20.38 14.13
CA PHE A 132 -5.26 19.33 13.60
C PHE A 132 -6.35 19.03 14.64
N PRO A 133 -7.61 18.79 14.22
CA PRO A 133 -8.62 18.31 15.15
C PRO A 133 -8.16 17.03 15.83
N ASP A 134 -8.39 16.91 17.14
CA ASP A 134 -8.26 15.62 17.84
C ASP A 134 -9.30 14.62 17.31
N ASP A 135 -9.10 13.33 17.58
CA ASP A 135 -9.94 12.22 17.09
C ASP A 135 -11.46 12.53 17.19
N PHE A 136 -12.19 12.23 16.12
CA PHE A 136 -13.67 12.28 16.04
C PHE A 136 -14.30 10.91 16.37
#